data_AF-A0A937F805-F1
#
_entry.id   AF-A0A937F805-F1
#
_cell.length_a   1.000
_cell.length_b   1.000
_cell.length_c   1.000
_cell.angle_alpha   90.00
_cell.angle_beta   90.00
_cell.angle_gamma   90.00
#
_symmetry.space_group_name_H-M   'P 1'
#
loop_
_entity.id
_entity.type
_entity.pdbx_description
1 polymer ?
#
loop_
_entity_poly.entity_id
_entity_poly.type
_entity_poly.pdbx_seq_one_letter_code
_entity_poly.pdbx_strand_id
1 'polypeptide(L)'
;MAGMELSILAAGPYFKFNESVSFVINTKDQTETDYYWSVLTANGGDEDSCGWCKDKYGLSWQVVPVEYFDLINSDDPTVRERAVKNTMKQKKLILSELR
;
A
#
# COMPACT_ATOMS: atom_id res chain seq x y z
N MET A 1 15.07 -6.55 -5.43
CA MET A 1 15.45 -5.29 -4.77
C MET A 1 16.28 -5.61 -3.55
N ALA A 2 17.50 -6.05 -3.86
CA ALA A 2 18.55 -6.57 -2.99
C ALA A 2 19.81 -5.81 -3.43
N GLY A 3 20.15 -4.70 -2.75
CA GLY A 3 21.25 -3.81 -3.15
C GLY A 3 20.87 -2.67 -4.11
N MET A 4 19.64 -2.14 -4.05
CA MET A 4 19.25 -0.99 -4.87
C MET A 4 19.65 0.32 -4.17
N GLU A 5 20.58 1.08 -4.74
CA GLU A 5 20.97 2.39 -4.25
C GLU A 5 19.98 3.46 -4.77
N LEU A 6 19.50 4.30 -3.85
CA LEU A 6 18.59 5.41 -4.16
C LEU A 6 19.27 6.73 -3.79
N SER A 7 19.26 7.68 -4.72
CA SER A 7 19.68 9.06 -4.47
C SER A 7 18.46 9.97 -4.48
N ILE A 8 18.35 10.84 -3.48
CA ILE A 8 17.27 11.82 -3.38
C ILE A 8 17.84 13.20 -3.67
N LEU A 9 17.25 13.90 -4.64
CA LEU A 9 17.63 15.26 -5.01
C LEU A 9 16.51 16.23 -4.67
N ALA A 10 16.81 17.22 -3.83
CA ALA A 10 15.89 18.33 -3.53
C ALA A 10 15.96 19.38 -4.66
N ALA A 11 15.29 19.12 -5.78
CA ALA A 11 15.29 20.00 -6.94
C ALA A 11 14.29 21.18 -6.83
N GLY A 12 13.54 21.31 -5.74
CA GLY A 12 12.45 22.30 -5.63
C GLY A 12 11.16 21.83 -6.34
N PRO A 13 10.19 22.71 -6.64
CA PRO A 13 8.84 22.33 -7.06
C PRO A 13 8.70 21.98 -8.56
N TYR A 14 9.81 21.82 -9.29
CA TYR A 14 9.77 21.64 -10.75
C TYR A 14 9.27 20.26 -11.19
N PHE A 15 9.48 19.23 -10.36
CA PHE A 15 9.06 17.86 -10.63
C PHE A 15 8.16 17.35 -9.52
N LYS A 16 7.12 16.61 -9.87
CA LYS A 16 6.18 16.01 -8.94
C LYS A 16 6.15 14.51 -9.14
N PHE A 17 6.14 13.78 -8.04
CA PHE A 17 5.83 12.35 -8.08
C PHE A 17 4.41 12.12 -8.60
N ASN A 18 4.23 10.95 -9.19
CA ASN A 18 2.94 10.40 -9.54
C ASN A 18 2.96 8.88 -9.25
N GLU A 19 1.87 8.20 -9.56
CA GLU A 19 1.65 6.80 -9.27
C GLU A 19 2.46 5.85 -10.17
N SER A 20 3.16 6.39 -11.19
CA SER A 20 3.99 5.60 -12.12
C SER A 20 5.20 4.98 -11.41
N VAL A 21 5.60 5.53 -10.27
CA VAL A 21 6.62 4.95 -9.39
C VAL A 21 6.04 4.84 -7.99
N SER A 22 6.07 3.64 -7.42
CA SER A 22 5.69 3.40 -6.03
C SER A 22 6.61 2.40 -5.36
N PHE A 23 6.69 2.48 -4.04
CA PHE A 23 7.31 1.47 -3.20
C PHE A 23 6.27 0.59 -2.54
N VAL A 24 6.57 -0.71 -2.43
CA VAL A 24 5.69 -1.68 -1.77
C VAL A 24 6.30 -2.05 -0.42
N ILE A 25 5.52 -1.92 0.64
CA ILE A 25 5.84 -2.43 1.96
C ILE A 25 4.98 -3.66 2.20
N ASN A 26 5.62 -4.83 2.24
CA ASN A 26 4.97 -6.07 2.61
C ASN A 26 4.90 -6.16 4.13
N THR A 27 3.69 -6.22 4.69
CA THR A 27 3.47 -6.26 6.13
C THR A 27 3.06 -7.66 6.58
N LYS A 28 3.49 -8.09 7.76
CA LYS A 28 3.25 -9.44 8.26
C LYS A 28 1.85 -9.63 8.87
N ASP A 29 1.26 -8.54 9.37
CA ASP A 29 -0.02 -8.56 10.09
C ASP A 29 -0.73 -7.19 10.02
N GLN A 30 -1.93 -7.13 10.62
CA GLN A 30 -2.72 -5.90 10.64
C GLN A 30 -2.06 -4.77 11.45
N THR A 31 -1.36 -5.10 12.53
CA THR A 31 -0.70 -4.09 13.37
C THR A 31 0.41 -3.38 12.60
N GLU A 32 1.21 -4.11 11.85
CA GLU A 32 2.25 -3.54 11.00
C GLU A 32 1.65 -2.74 9.82
N THR A 33 0.54 -3.23 9.24
CA THR A 33 -0.22 -2.51 8.21
C THR A 33 -0.72 -1.16 8.73
N ASP A 34 -1.34 -1.16 9.91
CA ASP A 34 -1.86 0.04 10.55
C ASP A 34 -0.75 1.03 10.90
N TYR A 35 0.39 0.52 11.38
CA TYR A 35 1.56 1.33 11.69
C TYR A 35 2.06 2.08 10.45
N TYR A 36 2.44 1.38 9.38
CA TYR A 36 2.99 2.03 8.18
C TYR A 36 1.96 2.93 7.49
N TRP A 37 0.70 2.49 7.43
CA TRP A 37 -0.37 3.33 6.89
C TRP A 37 -0.50 4.65 7.63
N SER A 38 -0.55 4.60 8.97
CA SER A 38 -0.68 5.81 9.80
C SER A 38 0.53 6.74 9.66
N VAL A 39 1.74 6.19 9.57
CA VAL A 39 2.97 6.97 9.43
C VAL A 39 3.04 7.67 8.07
N LEU A 40 2.71 6.96 7.00
CA LEU A 40 2.78 7.50 5.63
C LEU A 40 1.69 8.54 5.37
N THR A 41 0.48 8.32 5.89
CA THR A 41 -0.66 9.23 5.66
C THR A 41 -0.69 10.42 6.61
N ALA A 42 0.13 10.43 7.66
CA ALA A 42 0.20 11.54 8.60
C ALA A 42 0.89 12.80 8.02
N ASN A 43 0.61 13.96 8.63
CA ASN A 43 1.32 15.22 8.41
C ASN A 43 1.42 15.66 6.93
N GLY A 44 0.31 15.52 6.19
CA GLY A 44 0.22 15.93 4.78
C GLY A 44 0.37 14.78 3.78
N GLY A 45 0.40 13.53 4.24
CA GLY A 45 0.16 12.37 3.39
C GLY A 45 -1.32 12.25 2.99
N ASP A 46 -1.60 11.36 2.04
CA ASP A 46 -2.93 11.16 1.47
C ASP A 46 -3.26 9.67 1.34
N GLU A 47 -4.53 9.33 1.59
CA GLU A 47 -5.03 7.96 1.49
C GLU A 47 -5.65 7.69 0.13
N ASP A 48 -5.15 6.68 -0.57
CA ASP A 48 -5.69 6.20 -1.83
C ASP A 48 -6.29 4.79 -1.67
N SER A 49 -6.71 4.18 -2.77
CA SER A 49 -7.51 2.97 -2.81
C SER A 49 -6.64 1.71 -2.79
N CYS A 50 -7.21 0.59 -2.34
CA CYS A 50 -6.63 -0.74 -2.49
C CYS A 50 -5.21 -0.91 -1.91
N GLY A 51 -4.92 -0.26 -0.78
CA GLY A 51 -3.62 -0.30 -0.11
C GLY A 51 -2.64 0.78 -0.59
N TRP A 52 -3.05 1.66 -1.49
CA TRP A 52 -2.22 2.77 -1.97
C TRP A 52 -2.34 3.99 -1.05
N CYS A 53 -1.23 4.69 -0.86
CA CYS A 53 -1.20 5.98 -0.19
C CYS A 53 -0.03 6.83 -0.70
N LYS A 54 -0.03 8.11 -0.34
CA LYS A 54 1.10 9.01 -0.59
C LYS A 54 1.63 9.56 0.71
N ASP A 55 2.94 9.71 0.78
CA ASP A 55 3.55 10.44 1.89
C ASP A 55 3.45 11.95 1.70
N LYS A 56 3.88 12.70 2.72
CA LYS A 56 3.89 14.19 2.70
C LYS A 56 4.73 14.82 1.59
N TYR A 57 5.58 14.06 0.90
CA TYR A 57 6.37 14.50 -0.24
C TYR A 57 5.70 14.16 -1.58
N GLY A 58 4.56 13.47 -1.56
CA GLY A 58 3.78 13.05 -2.72
C GLY A 58 4.25 11.75 -3.37
N LEU A 59 5.21 11.04 -2.77
CA LEU A 59 5.69 9.76 -3.26
C LEU A 59 4.65 8.67 -2.97
N SER A 60 4.39 7.82 -3.96
CA SER A 60 3.38 6.76 -3.88
C SER A 60 3.91 5.52 -3.17
N TRP A 61 3.09 4.95 -2.30
CA TRP A 61 3.37 3.75 -1.51
C TRP A 61 2.22 2.76 -1.62
N GLN A 62 2.53 1.47 -1.48
CA GLN A 62 1.57 0.39 -1.35
C GLN A 62 1.86 -0.35 -0.05
N VAL A 63 0.96 -0.28 0.92
CA VAL A 63 1.08 -1.00 2.19
C VAL A 63 0.22 -2.26 2.10
N VAL A 64 0.87 -3.40 1.88
CA VAL A 64 0.18 -4.64 1.48
C VAL A 64 0.53 -5.77 2.45
N PRO A 65 -0.44 -6.33 3.18
CA PRO A 65 -0.22 -7.52 3.98
C PRO A 65 0.22 -8.70 3.11
N VAL A 66 1.20 -9.51 3.55
CA VAL A 66 1.64 -10.69 2.78
C VAL A 66 0.46 -11.65 2.52
N GLU A 67 -0.38 -11.85 3.52
CA GLU A 67 -1.59 -12.70 3.43
C GLU A 67 -2.60 -12.20 2.37
N TYR A 68 -2.58 -10.92 2.01
CA TYR A 68 -3.44 -10.41 0.94
C TYR A 68 -3.24 -11.17 -0.37
N PHE A 69 -1.99 -11.47 -0.72
CA PHE A 69 -1.65 -12.19 -1.94
C PHE A 69 -2.17 -13.61 -1.94
N ASP A 70 -2.16 -14.28 -0.78
CA ASP A 70 -2.72 -15.62 -0.62
C ASP A 70 -4.25 -15.60 -0.80
N LEU A 71 -4.93 -14.57 -0.28
CA LEU A 71 -6.38 -14.44 -0.39
C LEU A 71 -6.84 -14.18 -1.83
N ILE A 72 -6.19 -13.27 -2.56
CA ILE A 72 -6.58 -12.95 -3.96
C ILE A 72 -6.13 -14.02 -4.96
N ASN A 73 -5.17 -14.89 -4.60
CA ASN A 73 -4.74 -16.02 -5.42
C ASN A 73 -5.22 -17.37 -4.88
N SER A 74 -6.13 -17.38 -3.89
CA SER A 74 -6.64 -18.60 -3.28
C SER A 74 -7.29 -19.51 -4.33
N ASP A 75 -7.10 -20.83 -4.19
CA ASP A 75 -7.76 -21.84 -5.01
C ASP A 75 -9.27 -21.90 -4.73
N ASP A 76 -9.72 -21.48 -3.55
CA ASP A 76 -11.14 -21.33 -3.23
C ASP A 76 -11.71 -20.08 -3.91
N PRO A 77 -12.61 -20.23 -4.92
CA PRO A 77 -13.17 -19.10 -5.65
C PRO A 77 -13.99 -18.17 -4.76
N THR A 78 -14.60 -18.67 -3.68
CA THR A 78 -15.39 -17.87 -2.74
C THR A 78 -14.50 -16.93 -1.94
N VAL A 79 -13.36 -17.46 -1.45
CA VAL A 79 -12.36 -16.67 -0.73
C VAL A 79 -11.79 -15.59 -1.65
N ARG A 80 -11.36 -15.99 -2.85
CA ARG A 80 -10.78 -15.09 -3.84
C ARG A 80 -11.74 -13.96 -4.25
N GLU A 81 -12.99 -14.29 -4.59
CA GLU A 81 -13.98 -13.30 -5.01
C GLU A 81 -14.27 -12.29 -3.90
N ARG A 82 -14.43 -12.75 -2.67
CA ARG A 82 -14.63 -11.88 -1.50
C ARG A 82 -13.43 -10.97 -1.28
N ALA A 83 -12.21 -11.50 -1.32
CA ALA A 83 -10.99 -10.71 -1.13
C ALA A 83 -10.88 -9.61 -2.19
N VAL A 84 -11.04 -9.93 -3.48
CA VAL A 84 -11.02 -8.95 -4.58
C VAL A 84 -12.13 -7.90 -4.40
N LYS A 85 -13.36 -8.34 -4.11
CA LYS A 85 -14.51 -7.45 -3.95
C LYS A 85 -14.36 -6.47 -2.78
N ASN A 86 -13.80 -6.92 -1.67
CA ASN A 86 -13.61 -6.07 -0.49
C ASN A 86 -12.39 -5.16 -0.63
N THR A 87 -11.34 -5.58 -1.34
CA THR A 87 -10.22 -4.72 -1.71
C THR A 87 -10.69 -3.46 -2.41
N MET A 88 -11.57 -3.59 -3.41
CA MET A 88 -12.06 -2.46 -4.22
C MET A 88 -12.89 -1.43 -3.43
N LYS A 89 -13.29 -1.76 -2.20
CA LYS A 89 -14.04 -0.86 -1.31
C LYS A 89 -13.15 -0.20 -0.26
N GLN A 90 -11.93 -0.68 -0.12
CA GLN A 90 -11.02 -0.30 0.94
C GLN A 90 -9.99 0.70 0.44
N LYS A 91 -9.65 1.64 1.30
CA LYS A 91 -8.42 2.44 1.16
C LYS A 91 -7.25 1.68 1.76
N LYS A 92 -7.21 1.58 3.09
CA LYS A 92 -6.32 0.69 3.81
C LYS A 92 -6.85 -0.75 3.78
N LEU A 93 -5.97 -1.72 3.55
CA LEU A 93 -6.32 -3.13 3.59
C LEU A 93 -6.59 -3.60 5.02
N ILE A 94 -7.77 -4.16 5.26
CA ILE A 94 -8.21 -4.71 6.55
C ILE A 94 -8.33 -6.23 6.43
N LEU A 95 -7.34 -6.98 6.94
CA LEU A 95 -7.23 -8.43 6.79
C LEU A 95 -8.49 -9.19 7.23
N SER A 96 -9.12 -8.78 8.34
CA SER A 96 -10.33 -9.44 8.84
C SER A 96 -11.52 -9.35 7.88
N GLU A 97 -11.55 -8.35 7.01
CA GLU A 97 -12.61 -8.18 6.00
C GLU A 97 -12.27 -8.85 4.67
N LEU A 98 -11.01 -9.22 4.45
CA LEU A 98 -10.55 -9.91 3.24
C LEU A 98 -10.64 -11.44 3.38
N ARG A 99 -10.50 -11.93 4.61
CA ARG A 99 -10.69 -13.33 5.02
C ARG A 99 -12.12 -13.80 4.99
#